data_AF-A0AAP0IF56-F1
#
_entry.id   AF-A0AAP0IF56-F1
#
_cell.length_a   1.000
_cell.length_b   1.000
_cell.length_c   1.000
_cell.angle_alpha   90.00
_cell.angle_beta   90.00
_cell.angle_gamma   90.00
#
_symmetry.space_group_name_H-M   'P 1'
#
loop_
_entity.id
_entity.type
_entity.pdbx_description
1 polymer ?
#
loop_
_entity_poly.entity_id
_entity_poly.type
_entity_poly.pdbx_seq_one_letter_code
_entity_poly.pdbx_strand_id
1 'polypeptide(L)'
;MQKTDVFLQPLVRVLQDLWHNGLMAYDVSTKSNFMMRATLLWIVSNFLAYNMLPGWSTHDKMACLYCMEDTKAFQFRHGRITSWFDYHRRFLPENSKIRKDKGRFMRGKTMINDEPPLMLAKRFRWKSSPWE
;
A
#
# COMPACT_ATOMS: atom_id res chain seq x y z
N MET A 1 -7.79 7.88 18.30
CA MET A 1 -9.16 7.45 17.96
C MET A 1 -9.31 7.61 16.44
N GLN A 2 -8.90 6.61 15.66
CA GLN A 2 -9.04 6.65 14.19
C GLN A 2 -10.31 5.88 13.83
N LYS A 3 -11.20 6.59 13.14
CA LYS A 3 -12.48 6.12 12.61
C LYS A 3 -12.19 4.91 11.73
N THR A 4 -12.62 3.72 12.15
CA THR A 4 -12.65 2.53 11.28
C THR A 4 -13.30 2.90 9.96
N ASP A 5 -12.66 2.50 8.86
CA ASP A 5 -13.06 2.75 7.48
C ASP A 5 -14.58 2.53 7.30
N VAL A 6 -15.34 3.63 7.22
CA VAL A 6 -16.81 3.59 7.06
C VAL A 6 -17.20 2.74 5.85
N PHE A 7 -16.32 2.67 4.86
CA PHE A 7 -16.48 1.90 3.63
C PHE A 7 -16.46 0.38 3.84
N LEU A 8 -15.76 -0.13 4.87
CA LEU A 8 -15.66 -1.58 5.10
C LEU A 8 -16.76 -2.12 6.00
N GLN A 9 -17.46 -1.27 6.76
CA GLN A 9 -18.53 -1.70 7.66
C GLN A 9 -19.65 -2.49 6.96
N PRO A 10 -20.15 -2.09 5.77
CA PRO A 10 -21.16 -2.88 5.06
C PRO A 10 -20.64 -4.26 4.65
N LEU A 11 -19.38 -4.34 4.19
CA LEU A 11 -18.75 -5.59 3.78
C LEU A 11 -18.62 -6.56 4.95
N VAL A 12 -18.17 -6.08 6.11
CA VAL A 12 -18.04 -6.90 7.32
C VAL A 12 -19.40 -7.46 7.75
N ARG A 13 -20.46 -6.65 7.72
CA ARG A 13 -21.81 -7.10 8.07
C ARG A 13 -22.31 -8.21 7.15
N VAL A 14 -22.12 -8.05 5.84
CA VAL A 14 -22.53 -9.06 4.84
C VAL A 14 -21.76 -10.37 5.04
N LEU A 15 -20.46 -10.30 5.30
CA LEU A 15 -19.65 -11.50 5.56
C LEU A 15 -20.05 -12.21 6.85
N GLN A 16 -20.37 -11.47 7.91
CA GLN A 16 -20.89 -12.04 9.16
C GLN A 16 -22.22 -12.74 8.94
N ASP A 17 -23.12 -12.12 8.18
CA ASP A 17 -24.43 -12.69 7.84
C ASP A 17 -24.29 -13.97 7.00
N LEU A 18 -23.43 -13.94 5.97
CA LEU A 18 -23.10 -15.12 5.16
C LEU A 18 -22.45 -16.23 5.98
N TRP A 19 -21.67 -15.92 7.01
CA TRP A 19 -21.03 -16.91 7.86
C TRP A 19 -22.02 -17.55 8.85
N HIS A 20 -22.85 -16.75 9.51
CA HIS A 20 -23.75 -17.21 10.56
C HIS A 20 -25.06 -17.77 10.01
N ASN A 21 -25.73 -17.01 9.15
CA ASN A 21 -27.04 -17.34 8.61
C ASN A 21 -26.92 -18.09 7.27
N GLY A 22 -25.92 -17.75 6.47
CA GLY A 22 -25.76 -18.29 5.11
C GLY A 22 -26.80 -17.73 4.15
N LEU A 23 -26.57 -17.94 2.85
CA LEU A 23 -27.50 -17.53 1.79
C LEU A 23 -27.86 -18.72 0.90
N MET A 24 -29.16 -18.91 0.63
CA MET A 24 -29.61 -19.94 -0.30
C MET A 24 -29.16 -19.54 -1.71
N ALA A 25 -28.22 -20.28 -2.27
CA ALA A 25 -27.67 -20.06 -3.60
C ALA A 25 -28.01 -21.24 -4.51
N TYR A 26 -28.34 -20.96 -5.76
CA TYR A 26 -28.57 -21.98 -6.76
C TYR A 26 -27.24 -22.40 -7.40
N ASP A 27 -26.90 -23.69 -7.32
CA ASP A 27 -25.78 -24.26 -8.03
C ASP A 27 -26.21 -24.77 -9.40
N VAL A 28 -25.63 -24.20 -10.46
CA VAL A 28 -25.90 -24.57 -11.85
C VAL A 28 -25.39 -25.97 -12.19
N SER A 29 -24.32 -26.42 -11.54
CA SER A 29 -23.71 -27.74 -11.79
C SER A 29 -24.62 -28.86 -11.32
N THR A 30 -25.09 -28.78 -10.08
CA THR A 30 -26.01 -29.76 -9.48
C THR A 30 -27.49 -29.47 -9.77
N LYS A 31 -27.80 -28.33 -10.39
CA LYS A 31 -29.16 -27.83 -10.64
C LYS A 31 -30.02 -27.81 -9.38
N SER A 32 -29.42 -27.45 -8.25
CA SER A 32 -30.06 -27.52 -6.94
C SER A 32 -29.70 -26.30 -6.08
N ASN A 33 -30.55 -25.99 -5.10
CA ASN A 33 -30.26 -24.95 -4.13
C ASN A 33 -29.45 -25.52 -2.98
N PHE A 34 -28.40 -24.81 -2.56
CA PHE A 34 -27.61 -25.16 -1.39
C PHE A 34 -27.41 -23.95 -0.49
N MET A 35 -27.07 -24.22 0.77
CA MET A 35 -26.77 -23.19 1.75
C MET A 35 -25.32 -22.73 1.58
N MET A 36 -25.12 -21.56 0.97
CA MET A 36 -23.79 -20.99 0.79
C MET A 36 -23.37 -20.24 2.05
N ARG A 37 -22.19 -20.57 2.58
CA ARG A 37 -21.48 -19.78 3.59
C ARG A 37 -20.17 -19.29 3.01
N ALA A 38 -19.82 -18.04 3.29
CA ALA A 38 -18.58 -17.43 2.80
C ALA A 38 -17.82 -16.77 3.94
N THR A 39 -16.50 -16.80 3.85
CA THR A 39 -15.60 -16.07 4.76
C THR A 39 -14.50 -15.40 3.96
N LEU A 40 -13.98 -14.29 4.46
CA LEU A 40 -12.90 -13.53 3.83
C LEU A 40 -11.56 -13.96 4.43
N LEU A 41 -10.72 -14.62 3.63
CA LEU A 41 -9.37 -15.02 4.04
C LEU A 41 -8.37 -13.86 3.96
N TRP A 42 -8.28 -13.18 2.82
CA TRP A 42 -7.42 -12.00 2.64
C TRP A 42 -7.94 -11.09 1.52
N ILE A 43 -7.68 -9.78 1.64
CA ILE A 43 -7.89 -8.80 0.57
C ILE A 43 -6.55 -8.55 -0.11
N VAL A 44 -6.46 -8.84 -1.41
CA VAL A 44 -5.30 -8.41 -2.21
C VAL A 44 -5.54 -6.97 -2.65
N SER A 45 -5.00 -6.02 -1.89
CA SER A 45 -5.07 -4.60 -2.22
C SER A 45 -4.00 -4.22 -3.25
N ASN A 46 -4.39 -3.64 -4.38
CA ASN A 46 -3.44 -3.01 -5.29
C ASN A 46 -2.93 -1.67 -4.72
N PHE A 47 -1.86 -1.11 -5.28
CA PHE A 47 -1.26 0.14 -4.81
C PHE A 47 -2.25 1.33 -4.75
N LEU A 48 -3.28 1.31 -5.61
CA LEU A 48 -4.31 2.36 -5.66
C LEU A 48 -5.33 2.26 -4.53
N ALA A 49 -5.66 1.06 -4.06
CA ALA A 49 -6.58 0.88 -2.93
C ALA A 49 -6.02 1.43 -1.61
N TYR A 50 -4.69 1.65 -1.50
CA TYR A 50 -4.10 2.36 -0.36
C TYR A 50 -4.51 3.84 -0.29
N ASN A 51 -4.96 4.47 -1.39
CA ASN A 51 -5.53 5.82 -1.33
C ASN A 51 -6.80 5.91 -0.48
N MET A 52 -7.47 4.79 -0.26
CA MET A 52 -8.65 4.74 0.60
C MET A 52 -8.27 4.68 2.08
N LEU A 53 -7.00 4.43 2.43
CA LEU A 53 -6.55 4.43 3.81
C LEU A 53 -6.32 5.86 4.32
N PRO A 54 -6.84 6.21 5.52
CA PRO A 54 -6.66 7.53 6.10
C PRO A 54 -5.18 7.81 6.36
N GLY A 55 -4.66 8.90 5.79
CA GLY A 55 -3.26 9.33 5.92
C GLY A 55 -2.37 8.90 4.75
N TRP A 56 -2.90 8.22 3.73
CA TRP A 56 -2.17 7.90 2.51
C TRP A 56 -2.57 8.82 1.35
N SER A 57 -1.58 9.30 0.59
CA SER A 57 -1.78 10.05 -0.65
C SER A 57 -0.86 9.48 -1.73
N THR A 58 -1.40 9.05 -2.87
CA THR A 58 -0.57 8.68 -4.04
C THR A 58 0.01 9.89 -4.77
N HIS A 59 -0.49 11.10 -4.48
CA HIS A 59 -0.10 12.32 -5.20
C HIS A 59 1.01 13.11 -4.48
N ASP A 60 1.22 12.83 -3.20
CA ASP A 60 2.22 13.50 -2.37
C ASP A 60 3.36 12.57 -2.00
N LYS A 61 4.41 13.14 -1.39
CA LYS A 61 5.66 12.47 -0.99
C LYS A 61 5.48 11.14 -0.24
N MET A 62 4.31 10.92 0.37
CA MET A 62 3.96 9.71 1.13
C MET A 62 3.50 8.52 0.28
N ALA A 63 3.51 8.60 -1.06
CA ALA A 63 3.05 7.49 -1.89
C ALA A 63 3.81 6.18 -1.66
N CYS A 64 5.10 6.23 -1.30
CA CYS A 64 5.92 5.03 -1.17
C CYS A 64 5.66 4.28 0.15
N LEU A 65 5.18 3.03 0.08
CA LEU A 65 4.93 2.14 1.24
C LEU A 65 6.15 1.81 2.08
N TYR A 66 7.33 1.83 1.47
CA TYR A 66 8.58 1.46 2.14
C TYR A 66 9.24 2.65 2.84
N CYS A 67 9.10 3.82 2.23
CA CYS A 67 9.85 5.01 2.60
C CYS A 67 8.98 6.00 3.37
N MET A 68 7.66 5.98 3.13
CA MET A 68 6.67 6.90 3.68
C MET A 68 7.16 8.36 3.58
N GLU A 69 7.46 8.98 4.72
CA GLU A 69 7.96 10.36 4.83
C GLU A 69 9.46 10.48 4.55
N ASP A 70 10.23 9.40 4.68
CA ASP A 70 11.67 9.35 4.39
C ASP A 70 11.94 9.19 2.88
N THR A 71 11.25 9.99 2.07
CA THR A 71 11.47 10.07 0.62
C THR A 71 12.19 11.35 0.25
N LYS A 72 13.21 11.25 -0.61
CA LYS A 72 13.80 12.41 -1.31
C LYS A 72 13.02 12.73 -2.58
N ALA A 73 11.69 12.55 -2.56
CA ALA A 73 10.83 12.86 -3.68
C ALA A 73 10.84 14.36 -3.95
N PHE A 74 10.69 14.73 -5.20
CA PHE A 74 10.76 16.12 -5.65
C PHE A 74 9.54 16.46 -6.49
N GLN A 75 9.17 17.73 -6.50
CA GLN A 75 8.10 18.21 -7.36
C GLN A 75 8.69 18.95 -8.57
N PHE A 76 8.13 18.68 -9.75
CA PHE A 76 8.46 19.45 -10.93
C PHE A 76 7.91 20.88 -10.79
N ARG A 77 8.77 21.89 -11.03
CA ARG A 77 8.44 23.32 -10.86
C ARG A 77 7.19 23.75 -11.62
N HIS A 78 6.98 23.23 -12.83
CA HIS A 78 5.90 23.68 -13.73
C HIS A 78 4.66 22.77 -13.73
N GLY A 79 4.65 21.68 -12.96
CA GLY A 79 3.52 20.73 -12.94
C GLY A 79 3.01 20.37 -11.56
N ARG A 80 3.73 20.72 -10.48
CA ARG A 80 3.45 20.26 -9.10
C ARG A 80 3.30 18.73 -8.96
N ILE A 81 3.74 17.97 -9.97
CA ILE A 81 3.75 16.52 -9.97
C ILE A 81 4.95 16.07 -9.13
N THR A 82 4.67 15.30 -8.07
CA THR A 82 5.69 14.64 -7.24
C THR A 82 6.26 13.44 -8.00
N SER A 83 7.58 13.32 -8.04
CA SER A 83 8.29 12.22 -8.68
C SER A 83 9.31 11.56 -7.74
N TRP A 84 9.39 10.24 -7.83
CA TRP A 84 10.36 9.38 -7.14
C TRP A 84 11.38 8.76 -8.09
N PHE A 85 11.41 9.19 -9.36
CA PHE A 85 12.21 8.59 -10.43
C PHE A 85 13.66 8.29 -10.01
N ASP A 86 14.28 9.25 -9.31
CA ASP A 86 15.69 9.15 -8.92
C ASP A 86 15.93 8.39 -7.60
N TYR A 87 14.87 8.23 -6.79
CA TYR A 87 14.97 7.68 -5.46
C TYR A 87 15.30 6.18 -5.46
N HIS A 88 14.83 5.42 -6.46
CA HIS A 88 15.04 3.97 -6.53
C HIS A 88 16.50 3.54 -6.77
N ARG A 89 17.40 4.45 -7.14
CA ARG A 89 18.82 4.15 -7.37
C ARG A 89 19.55 3.68 -6.10
N ARG A 90 19.02 3.99 -4.93
CA ARG A 90 19.58 3.57 -3.64
C ARG A 90 19.48 2.06 -3.36
N PHE A 91 18.60 1.36 -4.08
CA PHE A 91 18.52 -0.10 -4.04
C PHE A 91 19.60 -0.80 -4.89
N LEU A 92 20.34 -0.06 -5.72
CA LEU A 92 21.46 -0.60 -6.48
C LEU A 92 22.72 -0.70 -5.59
N PRO A 93 23.67 -1.59 -5.92
CA PRO A 93 24.95 -1.66 -5.22
C PRO A 93 25.64 -0.30 -5.18
N GLU A 94 26.28 0.01 -4.04
CA GLU A 94 26.89 1.32 -3.76
C GLU A 94 27.91 1.74 -4.83
N ASN A 95 28.67 0.78 -5.34
CA ASN A 95 29.68 0.99 -6.38
C ASN A 95 29.12 1.07 -7.81
N SER A 96 27.80 1.03 -8.00
CA SER A 96 27.22 1.07 -9.34
C SER A 96 27.45 2.43 -10.02
N LYS A 97 27.83 2.39 -11.30
CA LYS A 97 27.94 3.59 -12.15
C LYS A 97 26.62 4.37 -12.18
N ILE A 98 25.49 3.66 -12.10
CA ILE A 98 24.15 4.22 -12.09
C ILE A 98 23.92 5.10 -10.85
N ARG A 99 24.47 4.81 -9.66
CA ARG A 99 24.37 5.72 -8.48
C ARG A 99 25.19 7.00 -8.61
N LYS A 100 26.22 6.99 -9.48
CA LYS A 100 27.16 8.10 -9.71
C LYS A 100 26.80 8.96 -10.93
N ASP A 101 25.90 8.48 -11.78
CA ASP A 101 25.48 9.17 -13.00
C ASP A 101 24.70 10.46 -12.68
N LYS A 102 25.26 11.61 -13.11
CA LYS A 102 24.69 12.96 -12.91
C LYS A 102 24.01 13.51 -14.18
N GLY A 103 24.06 12.77 -15.29
CA GLY A 103 23.63 13.24 -16.62
C GLY A 103 22.29 12.64 -17.06
N ARG A 104 22.08 11.34 -16.82
CA ARG A 104 20.83 10.64 -17.19
C ARG A 104 19.72 10.76 -16.14
N PHE A 105 20.04 11.33 -14.99
CA PHE A 105 19.19 11.44 -13.81
C PHE A 105 19.05 12.91 -13.40
N MET A 106 18.64 13.21 -12.15
CA MET A 106 18.68 14.60 -11.71
C MET A 106 20.07 15.18 -11.89
N ARG A 107 20.09 16.30 -12.62
CA ARG A 107 21.31 17.02 -12.91
C ARG A 107 22.05 17.35 -11.62
N GLY A 108 23.29 16.88 -11.53
CA GLY A 108 24.20 17.19 -10.42
C GLY A 108 24.00 16.36 -9.14
N LYS A 109 23.02 15.44 -9.08
CA LYS A 109 22.79 14.59 -7.90
C LYS A 109 23.39 13.20 -8.06
N THR A 110 23.93 12.67 -6.96
CA THR A 110 24.41 11.30 -6.83
C THR A 110 23.81 10.65 -5.59
N MET A 111 23.70 9.33 -5.61
CA MET A 111 23.14 8.52 -4.52
C MET A 111 24.23 7.66 -3.88
N ILE A 112 25.45 8.18 -3.70
CA ILE A 112 26.58 7.36 -3.24
C ILE A 112 26.37 6.95 -1.79
N ASN A 113 26.05 7.91 -0.91
CA ASN A 113 25.90 7.67 0.54
C ASN A 113 24.45 7.38 0.95
N ASP A 114 23.57 7.11 -0.01
CA ASP A 114 22.15 6.89 0.25
C ASP A 114 21.87 5.40 0.42
N GLU A 115 21.72 4.94 1.65
CA GLU A 115 21.30 3.57 1.93
C GLU A 115 19.84 3.35 1.51
N PRO A 116 19.48 2.16 1.04
CA PRO A 116 18.08 1.83 0.86
C PRO A 116 17.38 1.93 2.22
N PRO A 117 16.20 2.56 2.28
CA PRO A 117 15.44 2.63 3.51
C PRO A 117 15.24 1.20 4.00
N LEU A 118 15.43 1.00 5.31
CA LEU A 118 15.08 -0.27 5.94
C LEU A 118 13.65 -0.56 5.52
N MET A 119 13.43 -1.70 4.87
CA MET A 119 12.11 -2.14 4.44
C MET A 119 11.27 -2.34 5.70
N LEU A 120 10.66 -1.26 6.18
CA LEU A 120 9.92 -1.18 7.44
C LEU A 120 8.53 -1.80 7.26
N ALA A 121 8.47 -3.00 6.69
CA ALA A 121 7.41 -3.94 6.99
C ALA A 121 7.31 -4.23 8.50
N LYS A 122 8.34 -3.87 9.29
CA LYS A 122 8.39 -4.02 10.75
C LYS A 122 7.89 -2.82 11.57
N ARG A 123 7.61 -1.64 10.98
CA ARG A 123 7.07 -0.49 11.76
C ARG A 123 5.55 -0.45 11.83
N PHE A 124 4.86 -1.20 10.97
CA PHE A 124 3.48 -1.59 11.20
C PHE A 124 3.40 -2.71 12.24
N ARG A 125 4.05 -2.53 13.39
CA ARG A 125 3.50 -3.11 14.60
C ARG A 125 2.26 -2.26 14.85
N TRP A 126 1.08 -2.79 14.52
CA TRP A 126 -0.12 -2.36 15.21
C TRP A 126 0.29 -2.28 16.69
N LYS A 127 0.24 -1.09 17.30
CA LYS A 127 0.22 -1.08 18.75
C LYS A 127 -0.97 -1.98 19.08
N SER A 128 -0.69 -3.15 19.65
CA SER A 128 -1.71 -4.04 20.15
C SER A 128 -2.68 -3.18 20.94
N SER A 129 -3.96 -3.38 20.66
CA SER A 129 -5.04 -2.67 21.33
C SER A 129 -4.89 -2.77 22.86
N PRO A 130 -5.43 -1.83 23.65
CA PRO A 130 -5.38 -1.83 25.12
C PRO A 130 -6.24 -2.94 25.79
N TRP A 131 -6.42 -4.07 25.12
CA TRP A 131 -7.25 -5.18 25.59
C TRP A 131 -6.43 -6.47 25.79
N GLU A 132 -5.20 -6.31 26.29
CA GLU A 132 -4.61 -7.23 27.28
C GLU A 132 -4.63 -6.52 28.63
#